data_AF-A0A392S3G1-F1
#
_entry.id   AF-A0A392S3G1-F1
#
_cell.length_a   1.000
_cell.length_b   1.000
_cell.length_c   1.000
_cell.angle_alpha   90.00
_cell.angle_beta   90.00
_cell.angle_gamma   90.00
#
_symmetry.space_group_name_H-M   'P 1'
#
loop_
_entity.id
_entity.type
_entity.pdbx_description
1 polymer ?
#
loop_
_entity_poly.entity_id
_entity_poly.type
_entity_poly.pdbx_seq_one_letter_code
_entity_poly.pdbx_strand_id
1 'polypeptide(L)'
;MESTSAPVIQNPLNPLDLPPIATVGKSLIFTGDTMKFNIGLIKLLPEKMVDFESLKLNDFDIEELFLNQGWKRYFDMLNGPIYLNMVKEFWMKAQVFDEVSARM
;
A
#
# COMPACT_ATOMS: atom_id res chain seq x y z
N MET A 1 -25.93 40.22 -5.26
CA MET A 1 -25.97 38.98 -6.05
C MET A 1 -25.55 37.87 -5.11
N GLU A 2 -26.51 37.08 -4.63
CA GLU A 2 -26.24 35.95 -3.74
C GLU A 2 -25.62 34.82 -4.55
N SER A 3 -24.40 34.41 -4.20
CA SER A 3 -23.81 33.18 -4.71
C SER A 3 -24.53 32.00 -4.06
N THR A 4 -25.31 31.27 -4.85
CA THR A 4 -25.88 30.00 -4.44
C THR A 4 -24.76 28.96 -4.39
N SER A 5 -24.29 28.64 -3.18
CA SER A 5 -23.43 27.49 -2.95
C SER A 5 -24.32 26.25 -2.95
N ALA A 6 -24.21 25.41 -3.98
CA ALA A 6 -24.89 24.13 -4.01
C ALA A 6 -24.45 23.29 -2.79
N PRO A 7 -25.38 22.57 -2.12
CA PRO A 7 -25.01 21.74 -0.98
C PRO A 7 -24.09 20.61 -1.46
N VAL A 8 -22.89 20.54 -0.87
CA VAL A 8 -21.95 19.44 -1.09
C VAL A 8 -22.59 18.17 -0.54
N ILE A 9 -23.06 17.31 -1.43
CA ILE A 9 -23.61 16.00 -1.05
C ILE A 9 -22.42 15.14 -0.61
N GLN A 10 -22.19 15.03 0.70
CA GLN A 10 -21.22 14.08 1.25
C GLN A 10 -21.65 12.67 0.85
N ASN A 11 -20.85 12.02 0.01
CA ASN A 11 -21.05 10.61 -0.32
C ASN A 11 -20.84 9.78 0.97
N PRO A 12 -21.86 9.07 1.49
CA PRO A 12 -21.74 8.32 2.74
C PRO A 12 -20.67 7.20 2.66
N LEU A 13 -20.30 6.78 1.45
CA LEU A 13 -19.24 5.80 1.20
C LEU A 13 -17.84 6.43 1.06
N ASN A 14 -17.74 7.76 1.01
CA ASN A 14 -16.48 8.51 0.93
C ASN A 14 -16.56 9.81 1.74
N PRO A 15 -16.64 9.72 3.08
CA PRO A 15 -16.81 10.89 3.95
C PRO A 15 -15.62 11.86 3.93
N LEU A 16 -14.47 11.42 3.42
CA LEU A 16 -13.24 12.19 3.30
C LEU A 16 -13.04 12.80 1.90
N ASP A 17 -14.00 12.61 0.99
CA ASP A 17 -13.94 13.06 -0.41
C ASP A 17 -12.63 12.68 -1.13
N LEU A 18 -12.07 11.50 -0.79
CA LEU A 18 -10.85 11.00 -1.41
C LEU A 18 -11.11 10.67 -2.88
N PRO A 19 -10.15 10.90 -3.79
CA PRO A 19 -10.32 10.56 -5.19
C PRO A 19 -10.66 9.06 -5.33
N PRO A 20 -11.76 8.71 -6.03
CA PRO A 20 -12.23 7.34 -6.10
C PRO A 20 -11.22 6.45 -6.85
N ILE A 21 -10.78 5.37 -6.21
CA ILE A 21 -9.88 4.37 -6.80
C ILE A 21 -10.59 3.58 -7.93
N ALA A 22 -11.92 3.48 -7.84
CA ALA A 22 -12.78 2.91 -8.87
C ALA A 22 -14.12 3.65 -8.92
N THR A 23 -14.67 3.86 -10.11
CA THR A 23 -16.03 4.37 -10.28
C THR A 23 -17.02 3.21 -10.15
N VAL A 24 -17.89 3.23 -9.14
CA VAL A 24 -18.90 2.18 -8.94
C VAL A 24 -20.05 2.39 -9.93
N GLY A 25 -19.99 1.69 -11.06
CA GLY A 25 -21.05 1.54 -12.06
C GLY A 25 -21.15 0.09 -12.54
N LYS A 26 -22.05 -0.23 -13.49
CA LYS A 26 -22.28 -1.60 -14.02
C LYS A 26 -21.02 -2.32 -14.55
N SER A 27 -19.93 -1.59 -14.76
CA SER A 27 -18.60 -2.10 -15.05
C SER A 27 -17.58 -1.32 -14.20
N LEU A 28 -16.75 -2.02 -13.43
CA LEU A 28 -15.58 -1.42 -12.78
C LEU A 28 -14.68 -0.80 -13.85
N ILE A 29 -14.60 0.53 -13.89
CA ILE A 29 -13.61 1.24 -14.72
C ILE A 29 -12.37 1.43 -13.86
N PHE A 30 -11.31 0.70 -14.20
CA PHE A 30 -10.00 0.88 -13.55
C PHE A 30 -9.37 2.19 -14.01
N THR A 31 -8.91 2.99 -13.06
CA THR A 31 -8.03 4.12 -13.34
C THR A 31 -6.76 3.60 -14.01
N GLY A 32 -6.43 4.18 -15.17
CA GLY A 32 -5.22 3.85 -15.91
C GLY A 32 -3.95 4.19 -15.12
N ASP A 33 -2.80 3.80 -15.65
CA ASP A 33 -1.53 4.08 -14.99
C ASP A 33 -1.17 5.57 -15.14
N THR A 34 -0.92 6.19 -13.98
CA THR A 34 -0.40 7.56 -13.87
C THR A 34 1.02 7.58 -14.42
N MET A 35 1.85 6.64 -13.99
CA MET A 35 3.24 6.51 -14.45
C MET A 35 3.31 5.95 -15.89
N LYS A 36 4.27 6.44 -16.68
CA LYS A 36 4.41 6.09 -18.12
C LYS A 36 5.62 5.18 -18.41
N PHE A 37 5.95 4.29 -17.48
CA PHE A 37 7.05 3.35 -17.65
C PHE A 37 6.61 1.92 -17.33
N ASN A 38 7.42 0.92 -17.70
CA ASN A 38 7.07 -0.47 -17.48
C ASN A 38 7.14 -0.85 -15.99
N ILE A 39 6.11 -1.53 -15.47
CA ILE A 39 6.04 -1.98 -14.07
C ILE A 39 7.25 -2.84 -13.62
N GLY A 40 7.89 -3.55 -14.55
CA GLY A 40 9.11 -4.33 -14.31
C GLY A 40 10.33 -3.48 -13.94
N LEU A 41 10.31 -2.18 -14.21
CA LEU A 41 11.34 -1.24 -13.78
C LEU A 41 11.23 -0.90 -12.28
N ILE A 42 10.07 -1.11 -11.64
CA ILE A 42 9.92 -0.92 -10.20
C ILE A 42 10.63 -2.07 -9.47
N LYS A 43 11.69 -1.70 -8.75
CA LYS A 43 12.39 -2.59 -7.81
C LYS A 43 11.91 -2.27 -6.41
N LEU A 44 11.43 -3.30 -5.71
CA LEU A 44 11.03 -3.22 -4.31
C LEU A 44 12.06 -3.97 -3.48
N LEU A 45 12.41 -3.42 -2.33
CA LEU A 45 13.20 -4.11 -1.31
C LEU A 45 12.24 -4.51 -0.19
N PRO A 46 11.77 -5.78 -0.18
CA PRO A 46 10.96 -6.28 0.92
C PRO A 46 11.84 -6.53 2.15
N GLU A 47 11.38 -6.08 3.31
CA GLU A 47 12.01 -6.39 4.60
C GLU A 47 11.08 -7.28 5.43
N LYS A 48 11.65 -8.29 6.07
CA LYS A 48 10.96 -9.13 7.06
C LYS A 48 11.06 -8.47 8.43
N MET A 49 9.99 -8.50 9.21
CA MET A 49 10.01 -8.02 10.60
C MET A 49 10.95 -8.85 11.48
N VAL A 50 11.03 -10.15 11.21
CA VAL A 50 11.97 -11.08 11.86
C VAL A 50 12.69 -11.87 10.78
N ASP A 51 13.98 -11.57 10.60
CA ASP A 51 14.83 -12.18 9.57
C ASP A 51 15.97 -12.99 10.19
N PHE A 52 15.68 -14.26 10.51
CA PHE A 52 16.70 -15.16 11.05
C PHE A 52 17.81 -15.48 10.05
N GLU A 53 17.55 -15.42 8.75
CA GLU A 53 18.57 -15.64 7.70
C GLU A 53 19.61 -14.52 7.75
N SER A 54 19.14 -13.27 7.80
CA SER A 54 20.00 -12.09 7.95
C SER A 54 20.77 -12.11 9.27
N LEU A 55 20.12 -12.43 10.39
CA LEU A 55 20.80 -12.53 11.69
C LEU A 55 21.91 -13.58 11.67
N LYS A 56 21.64 -14.77 11.11
CA LYS A 56 22.63 -15.84 10.99
C LYS A 56 23.82 -15.47 10.11
N LEU A 57 23.59 -14.73 9.01
CA LEU A 57 24.66 -14.21 8.17
C LEU A 57 25.55 -13.17 8.87
N ASN A 58 25.07 -12.58 9.97
CA ASN A 58 25.80 -11.66 10.82
C ASN A 58 26.27 -12.30 12.14
N ASP A 59 26.46 -13.62 12.15
CA ASP A 59 26.95 -14.42 13.29
C ASP A 59 26.00 -14.48 14.51
N PHE A 60 24.71 -14.17 14.31
CA PHE A 60 23.67 -14.33 15.34
C PHE A 60 22.74 -15.51 15.02
N ASP A 61 23.16 -16.72 15.36
CA ASP A 61 22.34 -17.93 15.22
C ASP A 61 21.45 -18.16 16.47
N ILE A 62 20.34 -17.41 16.53
CA ILE A 62 19.42 -17.40 17.68
C ILE A 62 18.03 -17.95 17.37
N GLU A 63 17.78 -18.39 16.13
CA GLU A 63 16.47 -18.87 15.68
C GLU A 63 15.94 -20.01 16.55
N GLU A 64 16.79 -20.99 16.84
CA GLU A 64 16.43 -22.17 17.63
C GLU A 64 15.93 -21.81 19.04
N LEU A 65 16.48 -20.74 19.65
CA LEU A 65 16.06 -20.28 20.97
C LEU A 65 14.58 -19.92 21.01
N PHE A 66 14.06 -19.30 19.95
CA PHE A 66 12.65 -18.91 19.87
C PHE A 66 11.75 -20.02 19.33
N LEU A 67 12.27 -20.86 18.44
CA LEU A 67 11.53 -22.03 17.95
C LEU A 67 11.22 -22.99 19.09
N ASN A 68 12.19 -23.23 19.99
CA ASN A 68 12.01 -24.08 21.17
C ASN A 68 10.97 -23.53 22.16
N GLN A 69 10.70 -22.22 22.13
CA GLN A 69 9.65 -21.57 22.92
C GLN A 69 8.28 -21.59 22.23
N GLY A 70 8.18 -22.13 21.00
CA GLY A 70 6.92 -22.20 20.24
C GLY A 70 6.53 -20.93 19.49
N TRP A 71 7.46 -19.98 19.30
CA TRP A 71 7.15 -18.66 18.70
C TRP A 71 7.05 -18.68 17.17
N LYS A 72 7.36 -19.82 16.53
CA LYS A 72 7.41 -19.93 15.07
C LYS A 72 6.17 -19.35 14.38
N ARG A 73 4.98 -19.73 14.84
CA ARG A 73 3.71 -19.29 14.24
C ARG A 73 3.49 -17.78 14.37
N TYR A 74 3.98 -17.18 15.47
CA TYR A 74 3.90 -15.74 15.67
C TYR A 74 4.81 -14.99 14.70
N PHE A 75 6.04 -15.47 14.47
CA PHE A 75 6.94 -14.86 13.49
C PHE A 75 6.48 -15.07 12.05
N ASP A 76 5.94 -16.25 11.72
CA ASP A 76 5.32 -16.52 10.42
C ASP A 76 4.18 -15.52 10.16
N MET A 77 3.36 -15.22 11.17
CA MET A 77 2.30 -14.22 11.10
C MET A 77 2.83 -12.79 10.98
N LEU A 78 3.86 -12.41 11.75
CA LEU A 78 4.46 -11.07 11.69
C LEU A 78 5.10 -10.77 10.33
N ASN A 79 5.80 -11.75 9.76
CA ASN A 79 6.41 -11.59 8.44
C ASN A 79 5.34 -11.53 7.36
N GLY A 80 4.33 -12.40 7.44
CA GLY A 80 3.20 -12.42 6.53
C GLY A 80 3.57 -12.56 5.04
N PRO A 81 2.57 -12.59 4.16
CA PRO A 81 2.81 -12.51 2.72
C PRO A 81 3.15 -11.08 2.31
N ILE A 82 4.18 -10.93 1.47
CA ILE A 82 4.52 -9.64 0.87
C ILE A 82 3.95 -9.59 -0.56
N TYR A 83 2.94 -8.75 -0.76
CA TYR A 83 2.25 -8.61 -2.04
C TYR A 83 2.98 -7.65 -2.98
N LEU A 84 4.15 -8.07 -3.48
CA LEU A 84 5.01 -7.24 -4.33
C LEU A 84 4.28 -6.63 -5.53
N ASN A 85 3.49 -7.43 -6.26
CA ASN A 85 2.76 -6.93 -7.43
C ASN A 85 1.72 -5.87 -7.06
N MET A 86 0.99 -6.07 -5.96
CA MET A 86 0.02 -5.09 -5.47
C MET A 86 0.69 -3.76 -5.15
N VAL A 87 1.86 -3.78 -4.51
CA VAL A 87 2.64 -2.56 -4.22
C VAL A 87 3.12 -1.89 -5.51
N LYS A 88 3.60 -2.65 -6.49
CA LYS A 88 4.01 -2.09 -7.79
C LYS A 88 2.83 -1.46 -8.54
N GLU A 89 1.69 -2.15 -8.60
CA GLU A 89 0.47 -1.65 -9.22
C GLU A 89 -0.06 -0.40 -8.52
N PHE A 90 0.00 -0.37 -7.20
CA PHE A 90 -0.32 0.83 -6.41
C PHE A 90 0.55 2.01 -6.86
N TRP A 91 1.87 1.84 -6.94
CA TRP A 91 2.78 2.91 -7.37
C TRP A 91 2.57 3.34 -8.82
N MET A 92 2.26 2.42 -9.74
CA MET A 92 1.92 2.76 -11.12
C MET A 92 0.71 3.72 -11.23
N LYS A 93 -0.22 3.62 -10.26
CA LYS A 93 -1.46 4.42 -10.20
C LYS A 93 -1.36 5.64 -9.30
N ALA A 94 -0.41 5.65 -8.36
CA ALA A 94 -0.25 6.72 -7.38
C ALA A 94 0.02 8.09 -8.04
N GLN A 95 -0.52 9.14 -7.41
CA GLN A 95 -0.24 10.55 -7.71
C GLN A 95 0.29 11.21 -6.45
N VAL A 96 1.35 12.01 -6.61
CA VAL A 96 1.93 12.79 -5.51
C VAL A 96 1.47 14.22 -5.68
N PHE A 97 0.83 14.76 -4.66
CA PHE A 97 0.40 16.16 -4.61
C PHE A 97 1.34 16.93 -3.69
N ASP A 98 1.70 18.14 -4.11
CA ASP A 98 2.28 19.12 -3.20
C ASP A 98 1.17 19.82 -2.40
N GLU A 99 1.56 20.60 -1.39
CA GLU A 99 0.61 21.25 -0.48
C GLU A 99 -0.38 22.18 -1.22
N VAL A 100 0.07 22.81 -2.32
CA VAL A 100 -0.77 23.71 -3.12
C VAL A 100 -1.78 22.90 -3.94
N SER A 101 -1.34 21.84 -4.62
CA SER A 101 -2.19 20.98 -5.44
C SER A 101 -3.18 20.17 -4.60
N ALA A 102 -2.87 19.90 -3.33
CA ALA A 102 -3.78 19.21 -2.41
C ALA A 102 -4.92 20.10 -1.87
N ARG A 103 -4.83 21.43 -2.02
CA ARG A 103 -5.83 22.40 -1.56
C ARG A 103 -6.78 22.88 -2.65
N MET A 104 -6.49 22.57 -3.92
CA MET A 104 -7.35 22.86 -5.08
C MET A 104 -8.33 21.71 -5.31
#